data_AF-A0A8J7IYT3-F1
#
_entry.id   AF-A0A8J7IYT3-F1
#
_cell.length_a   1.000
_cell.length_b   1.000
_cell.length_c   1.000
_cell.angle_alpha   90.00
_cell.angle_beta   90.00
_cell.angle_gamma   90.00
#
_symmetry.space_group_name_H-M   'P 1'
#
loop_
_entity.id
_entity.type
_entity.pdbx_description
1 polymer ?
#
loop_
_entity_poly.entity_id
_entity_poly.type
_entity_poly.pdbx_seq_one_letter_code
_entity_poly.pdbx_strand_id
1 'polypeptide(L)'
;MKRPSFHDLTPEQQAQFGNGVGPCWLPDPLRRMITETASWFFKDASWRHHDFGYAVGGDQWDRARCDWKFFMAMLRDALSHPKWRIIRIPLALMIALMFFLAVRIGGQLGSFEYRADYASLEEILEDYSP
;
A
#
# COMPACT_ATOMS: atom_id res chain seq x y z
N MET A 1 0.87 2.36 23.12
CA MET A 1 1.43 3.63 22.59
C MET A 1 0.49 4.23 21.53
N LYS A 2 0.62 5.51 21.16
CA LYS A 2 -0.17 6.10 20.06
C LYS A 2 0.38 5.58 18.73
N ARG A 3 -0.50 5.06 17.86
CA ARG A 3 -0.11 4.58 16.53
C ARG A 3 0.45 5.74 15.68
N PRO A 4 1.66 5.62 15.09
CA PRO A 4 2.18 6.62 14.16
C PRO A 4 1.28 6.82 12.95
N SER A 5 1.24 8.05 12.44
CA SER A 5 0.53 8.41 11.21
C SER A 5 1.53 8.64 10.08
N PHE A 6 1.16 8.25 8.86
CA PHE A 6 1.96 8.55 7.67
C PHE A 6 2.11 10.07 7.45
N HIS A 7 1.15 10.86 7.94
CA HIS A 7 1.20 12.33 7.89
C HIS A 7 2.13 12.96 8.93
N ASP A 8 2.66 12.17 9.88
CA ASP A 8 3.68 12.65 10.81
C ASP A 8 5.08 12.68 10.15
N LEU A 9 5.23 12.04 8.98
CA LEU A 9 6.45 12.03 8.18
C LEU A 9 6.56 13.27 7.29
N THR A 10 7.78 13.78 7.14
CA THR A 10 8.14 14.76 6.10
C THR A 10 7.98 14.16 4.70
N PRO A 11 7.80 14.97 3.64
CA PRO A 11 7.72 14.48 2.26
C PRO A 11 8.92 13.60 1.85
N GLU A 12 10.12 13.94 2.33
CA GLU A 12 11.35 13.19 2.07
C GLU A 12 11.30 11.81 2.72
N GLN A 13 10.85 11.72 3.97
CA GLN A 13 10.67 10.44 4.65
C GLN A 13 9.53 9.63 4.03
N GLN A 14 8.42 10.26 3.64
CA GLN A 14 7.33 9.57 2.94
C GLN A 14 7.83 8.92 1.64
N ALA A 15 8.80 9.53 0.95
CA ALA A 15 9.36 8.99 -0.29
C ALA A 15 10.24 7.74 -0.08
N GLN A 16 10.72 7.49 1.14
CA GLN A 16 11.48 6.28 1.50
C GLN A 16 10.58 5.04 1.59
N PHE A 17 9.28 5.23 1.87
CA PHE A 17 8.33 4.14 1.90
C PHE A 17 7.89 3.79 0.48
N GLY A 18 7.91 2.50 0.16
CA GLY A 18 7.44 1.93 -1.10
C GLY A 18 8.43 2.06 -2.26
N ASN A 19 8.79 0.91 -2.83
CA ASN A 19 9.64 0.77 -4.02
C ASN A 19 8.86 0.37 -5.28
N GLY A 20 7.53 0.57 -5.23
CA GLY A 20 6.56 0.12 -6.23
C GLY A 20 5.57 -0.87 -5.63
N VAL A 21 4.74 -1.46 -6.49
CA VAL A 21 3.71 -2.43 -6.12
C VAL A 21 4.23 -3.84 -6.26
N GLY A 22 4.41 -4.52 -5.13
CA GLY A 22 4.78 -5.92 -5.09
C GLY A 22 5.69 -6.25 -3.91
N PRO A 23 5.81 -7.54 -3.56
CA PRO A 23 6.67 -7.96 -2.46
C PRO A 23 8.15 -7.75 -2.79
N CYS A 24 9.00 -7.69 -1.76
CA CYS A 24 10.45 -7.46 -1.90
C CYS A 24 11.16 -8.53 -2.73
N TRP A 25 10.63 -9.77 -2.78
CA TRP A 25 11.17 -10.86 -3.59
C TRP A 25 10.81 -10.76 -5.09
N LEU A 26 9.89 -9.86 -5.46
CA LEU A 26 9.51 -9.67 -6.86
C LEU A 26 10.65 -8.95 -7.62
N PRO A 27 11.11 -9.48 -8.77
CA PRO A 27 12.18 -8.83 -9.53
C PRO A 27 11.86 -7.38 -9.88
N ASP A 28 12.85 -6.49 -9.74
CA ASP A 28 12.69 -5.05 -9.95
C ASP A 28 12.01 -4.65 -11.27
N PRO A 29 12.36 -5.25 -12.44
CA PRO A 29 11.68 -4.89 -13.70
C PRO A 29 10.19 -5.20 -13.66
N LEU A 30 9.81 -6.32 -13.04
CA LEU A 30 8.42 -6.74 -12.92
C LEU A 30 7.66 -5.84 -11.93
N ARG A 31 8.27 -5.51 -10.78
CA ARG A 31 7.68 -4.55 -9.83
C ARG A 31 7.45 -3.19 -10.48
N ARG A 32 8.42 -2.68 -11.25
CA ARG A 32 8.25 -1.41 -12.00
C ARG A 32 7.10 -1.50 -13.00
N MET A 33 7.05 -2.56 -13.82
CA MET A 33 5.98 -2.76 -14.80
C MET A 33 4.58 -2.79 -14.14
N ILE A 34 4.43 -3.52 -13.03
CA ILE A 34 3.17 -3.57 -12.28
C ILE A 34 2.82 -2.18 -11.73
N THR A 35 3.81 -1.49 -11.15
CA THR A 35 3.62 -0.14 -10.59
C THR A 35 3.17 0.85 -11.65
N GLU A 36 3.84 0.88 -12.80
CA GLU A 36 3.51 1.76 -13.92
C GLU A 36 2.11 1.46 -14.47
N THR A 37 1.80 0.18 -14.66
CA THR A 37 0.48 -0.26 -15.13
C THR A 37 -0.61 0.12 -14.14
N ALA A 38 -0.40 -0.08 -12.84
CA ALA A 38 -1.34 0.29 -11.80
C ALA A 38 -1.53 1.81 -11.71
N SER A 39 -0.47 2.59 -11.90
CA SER A 39 -0.50 4.07 -11.86
C SER A 39 -1.33 4.70 -12.97
N TRP A 40 -1.61 3.97 -14.06
CA TRP A 40 -2.57 4.41 -15.08
C TRP A 40 -4.02 4.40 -14.57
N PHE A 41 -4.32 3.55 -13.59
CA PHE A 41 -5.66 3.39 -13.01
C PHE A 41 -5.80 4.08 -11.66
N PHE A 42 -4.76 4.10 -10.84
CA PHE A 42 -4.81 4.57 -9.47
C PHE A 42 -3.79 5.68 -9.24
N LYS A 43 -4.29 6.87 -8.90
CA LYS A 43 -3.51 8.10 -8.73
C LYS A 43 -3.38 8.50 -7.27
N ASP A 44 -4.46 8.37 -6.50
CA ASP A 44 -4.47 8.68 -5.08
C ASP A 44 -4.14 7.45 -4.22
N ALA A 45 -4.25 6.24 -4.75
CA ALA A 45 -3.85 5.02 -4.06
C ALA A 45 -2.33 5.06 -3.79
N SER A 46 -1.97 5.45 -2.58
CA SER A 46 -0.59 5.52 -2.14
C SER A 46 -0.13 4.15 -1.63
N TRP A 47 0.64 3.45 -2.45
CA TRP A 47 1.36 2.22 -2.08
C TRP A 47 2.22 2.47 -0.83
N ARG A 48 2.85 3.65 -0.77
CA ARG A 48 3.71 4.08 0.34
C ARG A 48 2.97 4.16 1.68
N HIS A 49 1.72 4.62 1.66
CA HIS A 49 0.90 4.69 2.87
C HIS A 49 0.48 3.29 3.33
N HIS A 50 0.24 2.36 2.40
CA HIS A 50 -0.01 0.96 2.74
C HIS A 50 1.25 0.31 3.35
N ASP A 51 2.41 0.45 2.71
CA ASP A 51 3.69 -0.09 3.18
C ASP A 51 4.09 0.47 4.55
N PHE A 52 3.94 1.78 4.77
CA PHE A 52 4.14 2.39 6.08
C PHE A 52 3.21 1.78 7.13
N GLY A 53 1.95 1.55 6.78
CA GLY A 53 0.99 0.90 7.67
C GLY A 53 1.36 -0.54 8.03
N TYR A 54 2.10 -1.23 7.16
CA TYR A 54 2.66 -2.56 7.42
C TYR A 54 3.90 -2.48 8.31
N ALA A 55 4.77 -1.49 8.11
CA ALA A 55 5.94 -1.24 8.94
C ALA A 55 5.58 -0.85 10.39
N VAL A 56 4.53 -0.03 10.57
CA VAL A 56 3.97 0.28 11.90
C VAL A 56 3.56 -1.00 12.65
N GLY A 57 3.11 -2.01 11.91
CA GLY A 57 2.68 -3.29 12.44
C GLY A 57 1.40 -3.21 13.29
N GLY A 58 1.18 -4.27 14.06
CA GLY A 58 0.05 -4.40 14.99
C GLY A 58 -0.55 -5.80 14.94
N ASP A 59 -1.88 -5.87 15.06
CA ASP A 59 -2.61 -7.13 15.01
C ASP A 59 -3.28 -7.40 13.64
N GLN A 60 -4.05 -8.49 13.57
CA GLN A 60 -4.79 -8.87 12.36
C GLN A 60 -5.84 -7.83 11.92
N TRP A 61 -6.38 -7.05 12.86
CA TRP A 61 -7.37 -6.00 12.58
C TRP A 61 -6.69 -4.76 12.02
N ASP A 62 -5.51 -4.41 12.53
CA ASP A 62 -4.68 -3.34 11.97
C ASP A 62 -4.26 -3.66 10.54
N ARG A 63 -3.84 -4.90 10.27
CA ARG A 63 -3.57 -5.36 8.90
C ARG A 63 -4.80 -5.22 7.99
N ALA A 64 -5.94 -5.76 8.44
CA ALA A 64 -7.19 -5.67 7.68
C ALA A 64 -7.60 -4.22 7.42
N ARG A 65 -7.38 -3.32 8.38
CA ARG A 65 -7.64 -1.89 8.23
C ARG A 65 -6.70 -1.24 7.20
N CYS A 66 -5.41 -1.59 7.18
CA CYS A 66 -4.46 -1.11 6.17
C CYS A 66 -4.89 -1.56 4.77
N ASP A 67 -5.16 -2.85 4.59
CA ASP A 67 -5.60 -3.44 3.32
C ASP A 67 -6.91 -2.81 2.82
N TRP A 68 -7.86 -2.58 3.73
CA TRP A 68 -9.16 -1.99 3.41
C TRP A 68 -9.06 -0.52 2.99
N LYS A 69 -8.27 0.29 3.71
CA LYS A 69 -8.05 1.70 3.35
C LYS A 69 -7.42 1.81 1.96
N PHE A 70 -6.47 0.93 1.68
CA PHE A 70 -5.81 0.85 0.40
C PHE A 70 -6.76 0.45 -0.74
N PHE A 71 -7.60 -0.57 -0.51
CA PHE A 71 -8.67 -0.93 -1.45
C PHE A 71 -9.64 0.21 -1.70
N MET A 72 -10.09 0.90 -0.64
CA MET A 72 -10.99 2.06 -0.78
C MET A 72 -10.38 3.21 -1.57
N ALA A 73 -9.08 3.46 -1.43
CA ALA A 73 -8.36 4.44 -2.25
C ALA A 73 -8.39 4.05 -3.74
N MET A 74 -8.11 2.78 -4.06
CA MET A 74 -8.19 2.27 -5.44
C MET A 74 -9.62 2.34 -6.01
N LEU A 75 -10.65 2.04 -5.21
CA LEU A 75 -12.05 2.16 -5.63
C LEU A 75 -12.42 3.61 -5.94
N ARG A 76 -12.00 4.56 -5.08
CA ARG A 76 -12.22 5.99 -5.32
C ARG A 76 -11.57 6.44 -6.61
N ASP A 77 -10.32 6.04 -6.86
CA ASP A 77 -9.61 6.36 -8.10
C ASP A 77 -10.31 5.77 -9.32
N ALA A 78 -10.71 4.49 -9.25
CA ALA A 78 -11.41 3.81 -10.33
C ALA A 78 -12.68 4.57 -10.77
N LEU A 79 -13.45 5.10 -9.81
CA LEU A 79 -14.69 5.83 -10.06
C LEU A 79 -14.48 7.30 -10.47
N SER A 80 -13.30 7.86 -10.21
CA SER A 80 -12.97 9.25 -10.47
C SER A 80 -12.54 9.52 -11.93
N HIS A 81 -12.36 8.48 -12.76
CA HIS A 81 -11.97 8.65 -14.16
C HIS A 81 -13.10 9.26 -15.02
N PRO A 82 -12.89 10.44 -15.65
CA PRO A 82 -13.92 11.12 -16.45
C PRO A 82 -14.04 10.59 -17.89
N LYS A 83 -13.00 9.94 -18.43
CA LYS A 83 -12.94 9.45 -19.81
C LYS A 83 -12.94 7.91 -19.85
N TRP A 84 -13.65 7.32 -20.81
CA TRP A 84 -13.71 5.86 -21.04
C TRP A 84 -14.30 5.03 -19.89
N ARG A 85 -15.24 5.61 -19.13
CA ARG A 85 -15.87 5.00 -17.95
C ARG A 85 -16.33 3.55 -18.15
N ILE A 86 -16.93 3.24 -19.30
CA ILE A 86 -17.54 1.93 -19.55
C ILE A 86 -16.52 0.79 -19.57
N ILE A 87 -15.30 1.02 -20.09
CA ILE A 87 -14.27 -0.02 -20.20
C ILE A 87 -13.28 0.07 -19.04
N ARG A 88 -12.87 1.29 -18.66
CA ARG A 88 -11.84 1.48 -17.64
C ARG A 88 -12.34 1.20 -16.23
N ILE A 89 -13.60 1.50 -15.91
CA ILE A 89 -14.10 1.27 -14.54
C ILE A 89 -14.14 -0.23 -14.23
N PRO A 90 -14.76 -1.11 -15.04
CA PRO A 90 -14.77 -2.55 -14.72
C PRO A 90 -13.36 -3.14 -14.62
N LEU A 91 -12.46 -2.73 -15.52
CA LEU A 91 -11.07 -3.17 -15.49
C LEU A 91 -10.34 -2.68 -14.23
N ALA A 92 -10.48 -1.40 -13.86
CA ALA A 92 -9.88 -0.84 -12.65
C ALA A 92 -10.44 -1.50 -11.38
N LEU A 93 -11.74 -1.79 -11.32
CA LEU A 93 -12.36 -2.51 -10.19
C LEU A 93 -11.81 -3.94 -10.08
N MET A 94 -11.67 -4.65 -11.20
CA MET A 94 -11.06 -5.98 -11.23
C MET A 94 -9.61 -5.94 -10.75
N ILE A 95 -8.79 -4.99 -11.23
CA ILE A 95 -7.41 -4.82 -10.78
C ILE A 95 -7.34 -4.45 -9.30
N ALA A 96 -8.20 -3.55 -8.82
CA ALA A 96 -8.27 -3.18 -7.41
C ALA A 96 -8.59 -4.38 -6.51
N LEU A 97 -9.52 -5.24 -6.96
CA LEU A 97 -9.84 -6.49 -6.26
C LEU A 97 -8.65 -7.46 -6.26
N MET A 98 -7.94 -7.61 -7.39
CA MET A 98 -6.74 -8.45 -7.45
C MET A 98 -5.66 -7.97 -6.49
N PHE A 99 -5.38 -6.66 -6.43
CA PHE A 99 -4.43 -6.10 -5.47
C PHE A 99 -4.88 -6.28 -4.03
N PHE A 100 -6.17 -6.07 -3.74
CA PHE A 100 -6.72 -6.32 -2.40
C PHE A 100 -6.48 -7.77 -1.98
N LEU A 101 -6.82 -8.74 -2.83
CA LEU A 101 -6.56 -10.16 -2.54
C LEU A 101 -5.06 -10.45 -2.35
N ALA A 102 -4.21 -9.87 -3.20
CA ALA A 102 -2.77 -10.04 -3.11
C ALA A 102 -2.21 -9.53 -1.78
N VAL A 103 -2.59 -8.33 -1.32
CA VAL A 103 -2.13 -7.81 -0.02
C VAL A 103 -2.74 -8.58 1.16
N ARG A 104 -3.99 -9.05 1.04
CA ARG A 104 -4.60 -9.91 2.07
C ARG A 104 -3.82 -11.21 2.27
N ILE A 105 -3.39 -11.84 1.17
CA ILE A 105 -2.61 -13.08 1.20
C ILE A 105 -1.17 -12.79 1.61
N GLY A 106 -0.49 -11.87 0.93
CA GLY A 106 0.92 -11.54 1.19
C GLY A 106 1.16 -11.03 2.61
N GLY A 107 0.28 -10.16 3.13
CA GLY A 107 0.33 -9.70 4.51
C GLY A 107 0.10 -10.82 5.53
N GLN A 108 -0.71 -11.83 5.20
CA GLN A 108 -0.88 -13.00 6.07
C GLN A 108 0.37 -13.91 6.06
N LEU A 109 1.05 -14.00 4.91
CA LEU A 109 2.21 -14.88 4.70
C LEU A 109 3.55 -14.27 5.12
N GLY A 110 3.56 -13.03 5.63
CA GLY A 110 4.74 -12.47 6.29
C GLY A 110 5.16 -11.06 5.86
N SER A 111 4.41 -10.38 4.97
CA SER A 111 4.73 -8.98 4.65
C SER A 111 4.31 -7.98 5.73
N PHE A 112 3.43 -8.36 6.65
CA PHE A 112 2.95 -7.51 7.75
C PHE A 112 3.68 -7.81 9.05
N GLU A 113 4.15 -6.76 9.74
CA GLU A 113 4.84 -6.88 11.02
C GLU A 113 3.84 -7.10 12.17
N TYR A 114 3.60 -8.36 12.53
CA TYR A 114 2.76 -8.68 13.69
C TYR A 114 3.50 -8.41 15.00
N ARG A 115 2.92 -7.57 15.85
CA ARG A 115 3.53 -7.14 17.11
C ARG A 115 2.48 -6.77 18.16
N ALA A 116 2.86 -6.87 19.44
CA ALA A 116 1.98 -6.56 20.57
C ALA A 116 1.74 -5.05 20.73
N ASP A 117 2.76 -4.24 20.43
CA ASP A 117 2.73 -2.79 20.44
C ASP A 117 3.16 -2.25 19.07
N TYR A 118 2.64 -1.08 18.67
CA TYR A 118 3.05 -0.42 17.43
C TYR A 118 4.52 -0.03 17.45
N ALA A 119 5.18 -0.11 16.29
CA ALA A 119 6.50 0.47 16.09
C ALA A 119 6.48 1.98 16.40
N SER A 120 7.57 2.50 16.95
CA SER A 120 7.77 3.94 17.07
C SER A 120 8.13 4.55 15.71
N LEU A 121 8.03 5.89 15.56
CA LEU A 121 8.41 6.52 14.30
C LEU A 121 9.92 6.38 14.05
N GLU A 122 10.69 6.49 15.13
CA GLU A 122 12.13 6.35 15.14
C GLU A 122 12.56 4.95 14.66
N GLU A 123 11.95 3.90 15.21
CA GLU A 123 12.21 2.50 14.82
C GLU A 123 11.92 2.26 13.32
N ILE A 124 10.79 2.74 12.82
CA ILE A 124 10.43 2.61 11.40
C ILE A 124 11.45 3.37 10.53
N LEU A 125 11.91 4.55 10.95
CA LEU A 125 12.89 5.32 10.17
C LEU A 125 14.28 4.70 10.17
N GLU A 126 14.69 4.03 11.25
CA GLU A 126 15.95 3.27 11.30
C GLU A 126 15.92 2.10 10.31
N ASP A 127 14.82 1.34 10.25
CA ASP A 127 14.66 0.20 9.35
C ASP A 127 14.59 0.58 7.85
N TYR A 128 14.17 1.81 7.55
CA TYR A 128 13.98 2.33 6.18
C TYR A 128 15.05 3.36 5.76
N SER A 129 16.06 3.58 6.60
CA SER A 129 17.24 4.37 6.24
C SER A 129 18.16 3.57 5.31
N PRO A 130 18.68 4.16 4.21
CA PRO A 130 19.53 3.48 3.24
C PRO A 130 20.91 3.10 3.79
#